data_AF-A0A7S2YE02-F1
#
_entry.id   AF-A0A7S2YE02-F1
#
_cell.length_a   1.000
_cell.length_b   1.000
_cell.length_c   1.000
_cell.angle_alpha   90.00
_cell.angle_beta   90.00
_cell.angle_gamma   90.00
#
_symmetry.space_group_name_H-M   'P 1'
#
loop_
_entity.id
_entity.type
_entity.pdbx_description
1 polymer ?
#
loop_
_entity_poly.entity_id
_entity_poly.type
_entity_poly.pdbx_seq_one_letter_code
_entity_poly.pdbx_strand_id
1 'polypeptide(L)'
;HAIGRKQAKPKQQVALAQKAQALLDQIKASSSHSNTTAIANAWTYNTVLHAWCNCQNLDRAQALLDEMESGAGPAPTTSSYTTLMNGWAKARGDPVTNAEHVQALFDRHVQHYQTSGQRPDCRPNHVAYATLIHAWTKTRTVSAAYKAEGLLQQMYVEFQKDEEADSNSKNKLGADRIIPNTQLITSVMDCWQKSGAPEAGQRAESLLQWMIVRSQEQSNPHVAAMMRPNAHSFSAVIAAWARTRQAGKAARARKVLTLMSQMHAKGQIVSPPNTYCYTNVLNSCAYCIQEDDEKKASLAIAVQTYKELLNHADPTVQPTDVTFSTFLTALRNLLPSDDKRTSAVRTVFEAAQERGQVSHVVVQKLQSVLPKKDYEELIPSSCREETTGHVLADQIPAEWKRNVV
;
A
#
# COMPACT_ATOMS: atom_id res chain seq x y z
N HIS A 1 -21.67 12.79 7.20
CA HIS A 1 -21.09 13.35 8.45
C HIS A 1 -20.19 12.31 9.09
N ALA A 2 -18.88 12.59 9.13
CA ALA A 2 -17.87 11.75 9.76
C ALA A 2 -18.05 11.77 11.29
N ILE A 3 -18.47 10.64 11.85
CA ILE A 3 -18.32 10.36 13.28
C ILE A 3 -17.21 9.32 13.37
N GLY A 4 -16.00 9.78 13.70
CA GLY A 4 -14.90 8.90 14.09
C GLY A 4 -15.38 8.03 15.25
N ARG A 5 -15.50 6.72 15.01
CA ARG A 5 -15.74 5.73 16.07
C ARG A 5 -14.54 5.81 17.03
N LYS A 6 -14.69 6.53 18.15
CA LYS A 6 -13.75 6.46 19.28
C LYS A 6 -13.71 5.00 19.72
N GLN A 7 -12.61 4.30 19.42
CA GLN A 7 -12.42 2.92 19.86
C GLN A 7 -12.44 2.91 21.40
N ALA A 8 -13.23 2.00 21.98
CA ALA A 8 -13.30 1.84 23.43
C ALA A 8 -11.92 1.50 24.01
N LYS A 9 -11.63 1.89 25.26
CA LYS A 9 -10.35 1.57 25.90
C LYS A 9 -10.12 0.05 25.95
N PRO A 10 -8.88 -0.48 25.91
CA PRO A 10 -8.61 -1.91 25.81
C PRO A 10 -9.34 -2.79 26.85
N LYS A 11 -9.41 -2.34 28.11
CA LYS A 11 -10.15 -3.03 29.18
C LYS A 11 -11.67 -3.10 28.92
N GLN A 12 -12.25 -2.07 28.31
CA GLN A 12 -13.67 -2.04 27.94
C GLN A 12 -13.96 -2.98 26.77
N GLN A 13 -13.03 -3.13 25.83
CA GLN A 13 -13.18 -4.05 24.70
C GLN A 13 -13.20 -5.52 25.15
N VAL A 14 -12.33 -5.91 26.09
CA VAL A 14 -12.32 -7.27 26.66
C VAL A 14 -13.64 -7.58 27.38
N ALA A 15 -14.15 -6.64 28.19
CA ALA A 15 -15.43 -6.82 28.88
C ALA A 15 -16.61 -6.95 27.90
N LEU A 16 -16.60 -6.21 26.80
CA LEU A 16 -17.61 -6.34 25.74
C LEU A 16 -17.54 -7.71 25.04
N ALA A 17 -16.33 -8.20 24.74
CA ALA A 17 -16.14 -9.53 24.15
C ALA A 17 -16.61 -10.65 25.10
N GLN A 18 -16.31 -10.54 26.40
CA GLN A 18 -16.81 -11.48 27.41
C GLN A 18 -18.34 -11.47 27.51
N LYS A 19 -18.97 -10.29 27.48
CA LYS A 19 -20.44 -10.19 27.46
C LYS A 19 -21.04 -10.81 26.20
N ALA A 20 -20.43 -10.58 25.04
CA ALA A 20 -20.86 -11.18 23.78
C ALA A 20 -20.76 -12.71 23.81
N GLN A 21 -19.68 -13.26 24.38
CA GLN A 21 -19.53 -14.70 24.59
C GLN A 21 -20.59 -15.26 25.54
N ALA A 22 -20.84 -14.61 26.68
CA ALA A 22 -21.84 -15.06 27.64
C ALA A 22 -23.25 -15.09 27.04
N LEU A 23 -23.59 -14.10 26.20
CA LEU A 23 -24.86 -14.09 25.45
C LEU A 23 -24.93 -15.25 24.46
N LEU A 24 -23.83 -15.53 23.74
CA LEU A 24 -23.76 -16.66 22.83
C LEU A 24 -23.95 -18.00 23.58
N ASP A 25 -23.31 -18.16 24.74
CA ASP A 25 -23.45 -19.38 25.56
C ASP A 25 -24.88 -19.53 26.11
N GLN A 26 -25.55 -18.44 26.47
CA GLN A 26 -26.97 -18.45 26.85
C GLN A 26 -27.89 -18.87 25.69
N ILE A 27 -27.62 -18.41 24.46
CA ILE A 27 -28.38 -18.81 23.27
C ILE A 27 -28.19 -20.32 23.03
N LYS A 28 -26.95 -20.83 23.15
CA LYS A 28 -26.68 -22.28 23.05
C LYS A 28 -27.45 -23.09 24.10
N ALA A 29 -27.41 -22.68 25.37
CA ALA A 29 -28.09 -23.37 26.47
C ALA A 29 -29.63 -23.35 26.34
N SER A 30 -30.19 -22.27 25.78
CA SER A 30 -31.64 -22.15 25.55
C SER A 30 -32.11 -23.01 24.39
N SER A 31 -31.25 -23.27 23.39
CA SER A 31 -31.58 -24.13 22.25
C SER A 31 -31.70 -25.62 22.60
N SER A 32 -31.12 -26.06 23.73
CA SER A 32 -31.18 -27.46 24.18
C SER A 32 -32.36 -27.79 25.11
N HIS A 33 -33.12 -26.80 25.61
CA HIS A 33 -34.15 -26.99 26.66
C HIS A 33 -35.61 -26.66 26.25
N SER A 34 -35.96 -26.74 24.96
CA SER A 34 -37.31 -26.62 24.35
C SER A 34 -37.80 -25.23 23.87
N ASN A 35 -38.52 -25.26 22.74
CA ASN A 35 -39.47 -24.30 22.12
C ASN A 35 -39.16 -22.77 22.06
N THR A 36 -37.93 -22.34 22.25
CA THR A 36 -37.49 -20.97 21.89
C THR A 36 -36.94 -20.86 20.46
N THR A 37 -37.32 -19.80 19.75
CA THR A 37 -37.02 -19.50 18.33
C THR A 37 -35.60 -18.97 18.05
N ALA A 38 -34.75 -18.82 19.06
CA ALA A 38 -33.41 -18.23 18.89
C ALA A 38 -32.33 -19.33 18.75
N ILE A 39 -31.96 -19.66 17.50
CA ILE A 39 -30.85 -20.55 17.18
C ILE A 39 -29.61 -19.69 16.86
N ALA A 40 -28.47 -19.99 17.50
CA ALA A 40 -27.22 -19.31 17.17
C ALA A 40 -26.82 -19.64 15.73
N ASN A 41 -26.64 -18.61 14.90
CA ASN A 41 -26.26 -18.75 13.50
C ASN A 41 -24.85 -18.20 13.26
N ALA A 42 -24.35 -18.33 12.03
CA ALA A 42 -23.01 -17.87 11.66
C ALA A 42 -22.80 -16.36 11.96
N TRP A 43 -23.84 -15.53 11.89
CA TRP A 43 -23.75 -14.10 12.23
C TRP A 43 -23.49 -13.87 13.72
N THR A 44 -24.16 -14.62 14.59
CA THR A 44 -23.93 -14.54 16.04
C THR A 44 -22.49 -14.92 16.38
N TYR A 45 -22.00 -16.04 15.84
CA TYR A 45 -20.61 -16.48 16.03
C TYR A 45 -19.60 -15.46 15.47
N ASN A 46 -19.80 -14.97 14.25
CA ASN A 46 -18.92 -13.98 13.62
C ASN A 46 -18.85 -12.67 14.43
N THR A 47 -19.95 -12.27 15.08
CA THR A 47 -19.98 -11.10 15.95
C THR A 47 -19.07 -11.28 17.16
N VAL A 48 -19.14 -12.44 17.82
CA VAL A 48 -18.28 -12.76 18.97
C VAL A 48 -16.82 -12.93 18.55
N LEU A 49 -16.59 -13.60 17.41
CA LEU A 49 -15.25 -13.76 16.81
C LEU A 49 -14.62 -12.39 16.55
N HIS A 50 -15.37 -11.46 15.93
CA HIS A 50 -14.93 -10.09 15.69
C HIS A 50 -14.64 -9.33 16.99
N ALA A 51 -15.44 -9.55 18.05
CA ALA A 51 -15.20 -8.94 19.36
C ALA A 51 -13.87 -9.42 19.98
N TRP A 52 -13.59 -10.72 19.93
CA TRP A 52 -12.33 -11.30 20.41
C TRP A 52 -11.12 -10.82 19.60
N CYS A 53 -11.25 -10.71 18.26
CA CYS A 53 -10.20 -10.15 17.41
C CYS A 53 -9.88 -8.70 17.76
N ASN A 54 -10.89 -7.86 18.02
CA ASN A 54 -10.69 -6.46 18.37
C ASN A 54 -9.96 -6.29 19.71
N CYS A 55 -10.20 -7.17 20.68
CA CYS A 55 -9.48 -7.14 21.95
C CYS A 55 -8.15 -7.93 21.93
N GLN A 56 -7.67 -8.36 20.76
CA GLN A 56 -6.41 -9.09 20.57
C GLN A 56 -6.34 -10.44 21.29
N ASN A 57 -7.48 -11.07 21.57
CA ASN A 57 -7.53 -12.42 22.12
C ASN A 57 -7.82 -13.41 20.98
N LEU A 58 -6.77 -13.71 20.20
CA LEU A 58 -6.89 -14.52 19.00
C LEU A 58 -7.05 -16.00 19.31
N ASP A 59 -6.60 -16.48 20.47
CA ASP A 59 -6.80 -17.86 20.92
C ASP A 59 -8.29 -18.18 21.13
N ARG A 60 -9.03 -17.26 21.76
CA ARG A 60 -10.49 -17.43 21.91
C ARG A 60 -11.23 -17.30 20.59
N ALA A 61 -10.78 -16.40 19.72
CA ALA A 61 -11.34 -16.29 18.38
C ALA A 61 -11.09 -17.56 17.54
N GLN A 62 -9.92 -18.17 17.70
CA GLN A 62 -9.54 -19.43 17.08
C GLN A 62 -10.40 -20.59 17.61
N ALA A 63 -10.55 -20.71 18.93
CA ALA A 63 -11.37 -21.74 19.55
C ALA A 63 -12.84 -21.68 19.08
N LEU A 64 -13.40 -20.49 18.87
CA LEU A 64 -14.74 -20.35 18.29
C LEU A 64 -14.83 -20.82 16.85
N LEU A 65 -13.79 -20.57 16.03
CA LEU A 65 -13.77 -21.10 14.67
C LEU A 65 -13.62 -22.62 14.66
N ASP A 66 -12.78 -23.17 15.53
CA ASP A 66 -12.61 -24.62 15.70
C ASP A 66 -13.93 -25.29 16.15
N GLU A 67 -14.71 -24.62 17.01
CA GLU A 67 -16.04 -25.08 17.40
C GLU A 67 -17.00 -25.16 16.19
N MET A 68 -16.98 -24.14 15.32
CA MET A 68 -17.79 -24.13 14.09
C MET A 68 -17.36 -25.25 13.12
N GLU A 69 -16.05 -25.47 12.95
CA GLU A 69 -15.49 -26.51 12.08
C GLU A 69 -15.77 -27.93 12.59
N SER A 70 -15.83 -28.14 13.92
CA SER A 70 -16.11 -29.46 14.51
C SER A 70 -17.59 -29.89 14.38
N GLY A 71 -18.47 -29.01 13.92
CA GLY A 71 -19.92 -29.25 13.84
C GLY A 71 -20.66 -29.05 15.16
N ALA A 72 -19.98 -28.57 16.22
CA ALA A 72 -20.59 -28.21 17.49
C ALA A 72 -21.34 -26.86 17.45
N GLY A 73 -21.22 -26.11 16.34
CA GLY A 73 -21.92 -24.86 16.07
C GLY A 73 -22.40 -24.76 14.62
N PRO A 74 -22.86 -23.58 14.18
CA PRO A 74 -23.19 -23.34 12.79
C PRO A 74 -21.93 -23.46 11.93
N ALA A 75 -22.08 -24.01 10.73
CA ALA A 75 -20.96 -24.20 9.82
C ALA A 75 -20.28 -22.85 9.48
N PRO A 76 -18.94 -22.79 9.44
CA PRO A 76 -18.23 -21.54 9.16
C PRO A 76 -18.49 -21.08 7.73
N THR A 77 -18.44 -19.75 7.56
CA THR A 77 -18.61 -19.08 6.27
C THR A 77 -17.33 -18.32 5.92
N THR A 78 -17.25 -17.78 4.70
CA THR A 78 -16.15 -16.90 4.29
C THR A 78 -15.97 -15.72 5.25
N SER A 79 -17.07 -15.21 5.82
CA SER A 79 -17.02 -14.14 6.83
C SER A 79 -16.37 -14.60 8.14
N SER A 80 -16.52 -15.87 8.53
CA SER A 80 -15.90 -16.45 9.73
C SER A 80 -14.38 -16.46 9.60
N TYR A 81 -13.87 -17.03 8.49
CA TYR A 81 -12.43 -17.08 8.21
C TYR A 81 -11.83 -15.68 8.03
N THR A 82 -12.43 -14.84 7.19
CA THR A 82 -11.90 -13.49 6.91
C THR A 82 -11.87 -12.59 8.14
N THR A 83 -12.81 -12.76 9.08
CA THR A 83 -12.79 -12.03 10.35
C THR A 83 -11.56 -12.41 11.18
N LEU A 84 -11.27 -13.70 11.32
CA LEU A 84 -10.10 -14.17 12.07
C LEU A 84 -8.79 -13.81 11.37
N MET A 85 -8.72 -13.99 10.05
CA MET A 85 -7.59 -13.56 9.22
C MET A 85 -7.29 -12.07 9.40
N ASN A 86 -8.32 -11.21 9.39
CA ASN A 86 -8.16 -9.77 9.60
C ASN A 86 -7.71 -9.45 11.04
N GLY A 87 -8.14 -10.26 12.01
CA GLY A 87 -7.65 -10.22 13.40
C GLY A 87 -6.13 -10.44 13.47
N TRP A 88 -5.64 -11.54 12.90
CA TRP A 88 -4.20 -11.85 12.82
C TRP A 88 -3.42 -10.82 12.00
N ALA A 89 -3.94 -10.37 10.86
CA ALA A 89 -3.30 -9.35 10.03
C ALA A 89 -3.12 -8.00 10.75
N LYS A 90 -3.90 -7.74 11.80
CA LYS A 90 -3.84 -6.52 12.64
C LYS A 90 -3.27 -6.79 14.03
N ALA A 91 -2.84 -8.02 14.31
CA ALA A 91 -2.35 -8.41 15.61
C ALA A 91 -1.09 -7.61 15.98
N ARG A 92 -0.94 -7.32 17.27
CA ARG A 92 0.33 -6.86 17.83
C ARG A 92 1.31 -8.02 17.80
N GLY A 93 2.51 -7.82 17.28
CA GLY A 93 3.51 -8.87 17.21
C GLY A 93 4.36 -8.75 15.95
N ASP A 94 5.14 -9.79 15.70
CA ASP A 94 5.98 -9.89 14.52
C ASP A 94 5.12 -10.02 13.24
N PRO A 95 5.30 -9.14 12.23
CA PRO A 95 4.51 -9.19 11.01
C PRO A 95 4.65 -10.51 10.22
N VAL A 96 5.80 -11.19 10.27
CA VAL A 96 6.03 -12.46 9.55
C VAL A 96 5.20 -13.56 10.19
N THR A 97 5.31 -13.72 11.51
CA THR A 97 4.49 -14.69 12.26
C THR A 97 3.00 -14.43 12.08
N ASN A 98 2.56 -13.15 12.09
CA ASN A 98 1.17 -12.81 11.82
C ASN A 98 0.73 -13.23 10.41
N ALA A 99 1.54 -12.97 9.39
CA ALA A 99 1.23 -13.37 8.02
C ALA A 99 1.18 -14.89 7.83
N GLU A 100 2.01 -15.64 8.55
CA GLU A 100 1.98 -17.12 8.57
C GLU A 100 0.69 -17.66 9.18
N HIS A 101 0.20 -17.08 10.29
CA HIS A 101 -1.11 -17.43 10.83
C HIS A 101 -2.25 -17.13 9.84
N VAL A 102 -2.19 -15.98 9.15
CA VAL A 102 -3.19 -15.63 8.12
C VAL A 102 -3.13 -16.62 6.95
N GLN A 103 -1.94 -17.06 6.55
CA GLN A 103 -1.75 -18.09 5.52
C GLN A 103 -2.36 -19.42 5.95
N ALA A 104 -2.03 -19.90 7.15
CA ALA A 104 -2.57 -21.16 7.67
C ALA A 104 -4.11 -21.14 7.74
N LEU A 105 -4.70 -20.00 8.12
CA LEU A 105 -6.16 -19.82 8.10
C LEU A 105 -6.76 -19.79 6.70
N PHE A 106 -6.05 -19.21 5.73
CA PHE A 106 -6.48 -19.24 4.33
C PHE A 106 -6.43 -20.67 3.77
N ASP A 107 -5.38 -21.42 4.07
CA ASP A 107 -5.24 -22.81 3.63
C ASP A 107 -6.34 -23.69 4.27
N ARG A 108 -6.63 -23.48 5.57
CA ARG A 108 -7.77 -24.11 6.27
C ARG A 108 -9.11 -23.76 5.63
N HIS A 109 -9.32 -22.49 5.26
CA HIS A 109 -10.54 -22.04 4.60
C HIS A 109 -10.73 -22.73 3.23
N VAL A 110 -9.67 -22.82 2.43
CA VAL A 110 -9.68 -23.53 1.14
C VAL A 110 -9.99 -25.01 1.35
N GLN A 111 -9.34 -25.66 2.32
CA GLN A 111 -9.56 -27.07 2.64
C GLN A 111 -11.01 -27.31 3.09
N HIS A 112 -11.55 -26.50 4.00
CA HIS A 112 -12.91 -26.63 4.48
C HIS A 112 -13.94 -26.41 3.36
N TYR A 113 -13.71 -25.46 2.45
CA TYR A 113 -14.54 -25.29 1.25
C TYR A 113 -14.58 -26.56 0.40
N GLN A 114 -13.43 -27.20 0.18
CA GLN A 114 -13.33 -28.45 -0.59
C GLN A 114 -14.04 -29.63 0.10
N THR A 115 -13.88 -29.79 1.41
CA THR A 115 -14.45 -30.92 2.16
C THR A 115 -15.92 -30.74 2.53
N SER A 116 -16.43 -29.51 2.58
CA SER A 116 -17.84 -29.22 2.92
C SER A 116 -18.80 -29.30 1.72
N GLY A 117 -18.37 -29.86 0.59
CA GLY A 117 -19.17 -29.94 -0.63
C GLY A 117 -19.26 -28.61 -1.39
N GLN A 118 -18.23 -27.75 -1.27
CA GLN A 118 -18.11 -26.50 -2.02
C GLN A 118 -19.29 -25.54 -1.84
N ARG A 119 -19.73 -25.38 -0.57
CA ARG A 119 -20.83 -24.48 -0.25
C ARG A 119 -20.48 -23.04 -0.65
N PRO A 120 -21.36 -22.33 -1.40
CA PRO A 120 -21.07 -20.98 -1.89
C PRO A 120 -20.72 -19.98 -0.78
N ASP A 121 -21.38 -20.08 0.38
CA ASP A 121 -21.19 -19.21 1.55
C ASP A 121 -19.82 -19.38 2.25
N CYS A 122 -19.06 -20.43 1.90
CA CYS A 122 -17.74 -20.74 2.42
C CYS A 122 -16.65 -20.70 1.32
N ARG A 123 -16.96 -20.14 0.15
CA ARG A 123 -15.98 -20.00 -0.94
C ARG A 123 -14.99 -18.87 -0.63
N PRO A 124 -13.66 -19.10 -0.70
CA PRO A 124 -12.67 -18.04 -0.60
C PRO A 124 -12.90 -16.95 -1.65
N ASN A 125 -13.18 -15.73 -1.20
CA ASN A 125 -13.51 -14.61 -2.07
C ASN A 125 -12.41 -13.54 -2.08
N HIS A 126 -12.63 -12.45 -2.81
CA HIS A 126 -11.67 -11.33 -2.93
C HIS A 126 -11.22 -10.75 -1.57
N VAL A 127 -12.06 -10.79 -0.53
CA VAL A 127 -11.71 -10.30 0.81
C VAL A 127 -10.68 -11.20 1.48
N ALA A 128 -10.80 -12.52 1.32
CA ALA A 128 -9.83 -13.49 1.86
C ALA A 128 -8.46 -13.31 1.22
N TYR A 129 -8.39 -13.27 -0.12
CA TYR A 129 -7.13 -13.02 -0.83
C TYR A 129 -6.53 -11.65 -0.47
N ALA A 130 -7.33 -10.58 -0.45
CA ALA A 130 -6.85 -9.24 -0.11
C ALA A 130 -6.28 -9.17 1.32
N THR A 131 -6.93 -9.84 2.27
CA THR A 131 -6.46 -9.88 3.67
C THR A 131 -5.11 -10.57 3.79
N LEU A 132 -4.93 -11.71 3.11
CA LEU A 132 -3.67 -12.45 3.10
C LEU A 132 -2.55 -11.68 2.40
N ILE A 133 -2.80 -11.10 1.22
CA ILE A 133 -1.84 -10.26 0.50
C ILE A 133 -1.45 -9.05 1.35
N HIS A 134 -2.41 -8.42 2.03
CA HIS A 134 -2.13 -7.29 2.92
C HIS A 134 -1.27 -7.70 4.12
N ALA A 135 -1.49 -8.88 4.70
CA ALA A 135 -0.64 -9.42 5.77
C ALA A 135 0.80 -9.61 5.29
N TRP A 136 0.99 -10.26 4.13
CA TRP A 136 2.31 -10.42 3.50
C TRP A 136 2.99 -9.09 3.20
N THR A 137 2.26 -8.08 2.74
CA THR A 137 2.78 -6.73 2.47
C THR A 137 3.41 -6.06 3.69
N LYS A 138 2.93 -6.36 4.91
CA LYS A 138 3.47 -5.80 6.17
C LYS A 138 4.82 -6.41 6.57
N THR A 139 5.13 -7.61 6.09
CA THR A 139 6.39 -8.31 6.38
C THR A 139 7.60 -7.65 5.74
N ARG A 140 7.42 -6.99 4.58
CA ARG A 140 8.48 -6.31 3.82
C ARG A 140 9.66 -7.23 3.43
N THR A 141 9.38 -8.51 3.17
CA THR A 141 10.40 -9.48 2.75
C THR A 141 10.29 -9.82 1.26
N VAL A 142 11.38 -10.30 0.67
CA VAL A 142 11.41 -10.79 -0.73
C VAL A 142 10.44 -11.96 -0.91
N SER A 143 10.45 -12.95 0.00
CA SER A 143 9.55 -14.11 -0.05
C SER A 143 8.08 -13.70 -0.05
N ALA A 144 7.70 -12.68 0.73
CA ALA A 144 6.32 -12.20 0.79
C ALA A 144 5.83 -11.61 -0.53
N ALA A 145 6.69 -10.98 -1.33
CA ALA A 145 6.33 -10.48 -2.66
C ALA A 145 5.99 -11.62 -3.62
N TYR A 146 6.81 -12.68 -3.63
CA TYR A 146 6.53 -13.89 -4.40
C TYR A 146 5.25 -14.59 -3.94
N LYS A 147 5.03 -14.73 -2.63
CA LYS A 147 3.79 -15.30 -2.08
C LYS A 147 2.56 -14.47 -2.49
N ALA A 148 2.63 -13.15 -2.36
CA ALA A 148 1.54 -12.25 -2.75
C ALA A 148 1.21 -12.34 -4.25
N GLU A 149 2.23 -12.45 -5.11
CA GLU A 149 2.01 -12.62 -6.55
C GLU A 149 1.46 -14.01 -6.90
N GLY A 150 1.97 -15.07 -6.26
CA GLY A 150 1.42 -16.42 -6.43
C GLY A 150 -0.05 -16.52 -6.04
N LEU A 151 -0.46 -15.82 -4.97
CA LEU A 151 -1.86 -15.72 -4.56
C LEU A 151 -2.74 -15.00 -5.59
N LEU A 152 -2.23 -13.94 -6.22
CA LEU A 152 -2.94 -13.27 -7.31
C LEU A 152 -3.07 -14.18 -8.54
N GLN A 153 -2.03 -14.94 -8.88
CA GLN A 153 -2.10 -15.91 -9.97
C GLN A 153 -3.12 -17.02 -9.68
N GLN A 154 -3.10 -17.57 -8.47
CA GLN A 154 -4.10 -18.56 -8.04
C GLN A 154 -5.52 -18.00 -8.11
N MET A 155 -5.74 -16.79 -7.60
CA MET A 155 -7.04 -16.10 -7.67
C MET A 155 -7.49 -15.92 -9.13
N TYR A 156 -6.57 -15.56 -10.02
CA TYR A 156 -6.87 -15.35 -11.44
C TYR A 156 -7.26 -16.65 -12.14
N VAL A 157 -6.61 -17.78 -11.81
CA VAL A 157 -6.99 -19.10 -12.33
C VAL A 157 -8.42 -19.46 -11.90
N GLU A 158 -8.79 -19.22 -10.64
CA GLU A 158 -10.16 -19.48 -10.17
C GLU A 158 -11.20 -18.56 -10.85
N PHE A 159 -10.83 -17.30 -11.10
CA PHE A 159 -11.66 -16.37 -11.88
C PHE A 159 -11.90 -16.86 -13.31
N GLN A 160 -10.88 -17.39 -13.99
CA GLN A 160 -11.03 -17.91 -15.35
C GLN A 160 -11.96 -19.13 -15.40
N LYS A 161 -11.87 -20.03 -14.41
CA LYS A 161 -12.80 -21.17 -14.29
C LYS A 161 -14.24 -20.70 -14.13
N ASP A 162 -14.48 -19.65 -13.34
CA ASP A 162 -15.82 -19.05 -13.18
C ASP A 162 -16.34 -18.48 -14.50
N GLU A 163 -15.47 -17.83 -15.30
CA GLU A 163 -15.84 -17.29 -16.62
C GLU A 163 -16.23 -18.36 -17.64
N GLU A 164 -15.49 -19.48 -17.66
CA GLU A 164 -15.79 -20.62 -18.52
C GLU A 164 -17.09 -21.33 -18.10
N ALA A 165 -17.32 -21.46 -16.79
CA ALA A 165 -18.55 -22.05 -16.25
C ALA A 165 -19.79 -21.20 -16.53
N ASP A 166 -19.71 -19.86 -16.36
CA ASP A 166 -20.79 -18.91 -16.66
C ASP A 166 -21.15 -18.92 -18.16
N SER A 167 -20.17 -19.14 -19.04
CA SER A 167 -20.41 -19.23 -20.49
C SER A 167 -21.22 -20.47 -20.88
N ASN A 168 -21.13 -21.53 -20.08
CA ASN A 168 -21.77 -22.82 -20.33
C ASN A 168 -23.05 -23.06 -19.49
N SER A 169 -23.35 -22.19 -18.51
CA SER A 169 -24.47 -22.37 -17.58
C SER A 169 -25.23 -21.06 -17.35
N LYS A 170 -26.55 -21.08 -17.52
CA LYS A 170 -27.44 -19.93 -17.18
C LYS A 170 -27.49 -19.64 -15.67
N ASN A 171 -26.78 -20.39 -14.83
CA ASN A 171 -26.66 -20.13 -13.41
C ASN A 171 -25.66 -19.00 -13.18
N LYS A 172 -26.19 -17.79 -12.98
CA LYS A 172 -25.43 -16.64 -12.46
C LYS A 172 -24.69 -17.08 -11.19
N LEU A 173 -23.37 -17.25 -11.27
CA LEU A 173 -22.52 -17.12 -10.10
C LEU A 173 -22.86 -15.76 -9.46
N GLY A 174 -23.50 -15.79 -8.28
CA GLY A 174 -24.05 -14.63 -7.59
C GLY A 174 -22.98 -13.69 -7.04
N ALA A 175 -23.23 -13.13 -5.84
CA ALA A 175 -22.33 -12.20 -5.16
C ALA A 175 -20.96 -12.77 -4.73
N ASP A 176 -20.72 -14.08 -4.94
CA ASP A 176 -19.53 -14.80 -4.48
C ASP A 176 -18.47 -15.04 -5.58
N ARG A 177 -18.61 -14.37 -6.73
CA ARG A 177 -17.62 -14.47 -7.82
C ARG A 177 -16.27 -13.89 -7.41
N ILE A 178 -15.19 -14.63 -7.70
CA ILE A 178 -13.83 -14.18 -7.43
C ILE A 178 -13.42 -13.26 -8.57
N ILE A 179 -13.45 -11.93 -8.37
CA ILE A 179 -13.06 -10.97 -9.42
C ILE A 179 -11.74 -10.27 -9.01
N PRO A 180 -10.66 -10.39 -9.81
CA PRO A 180 -9.46 -9.59 -9.62
C PRO A 180 -9.83 -8.12 -9.70
N ASN A 181 -9.44 -7.35 -8.70
CA ASN A 181 -9.73 -5.92 -8.66
C ASN A 181 -8.47 -5.08 -8.44
N THR A 182 -8.62 -3.80 -8.73
CA THR A 182 -7.55 -2.81 -8.67
C THR A 182 -6.87 -2.75 -7.31
N GLN A 183 -7.63 -2.84 -6.22
CA GLN A 183 -7.09 -2.81 -4.87
C GLN A 183 -6.15 -3.99 -4.62
N LEU A 184 -6.55 -5.20 -5.02
CA LEU A 184 -5.80 -6.42 -4.79
C LEU A 184 -4.51 -6.45 -5.63
N ILE A 185 -4.60 -6.16 -6.93
CA ILE A 185 -3.42 -6.11 -7.82
C ILE A 185 -2.44 -5.03 -7.33
N THR A 186 -2.95 -3.86 -6.92
CA THR A 186 -2.10 -2.78 -6.38
C THR A 186 -1.45 -3.19 -5.05
N SER A 187 -2.12 -4.00 -4.22
CA SER A 187 -1.53 -4.51 -2.97
C SER A 187 -0.34 -5.44 -3.25
N VAL A 188 -0.41 -6.25 -4.33
CA VAL A 188 0.75 -7.06 -4.78
C VAL A 188 1.89 -6.16 -5.26
N MET A 189 1.60 -5.09 -6.00
CA MET A 189 2.62 -4.10 -6.39
C MET A 189 3.26 -3.41 -5.19
N ASP A 190 2.48 -3.07 -4.15
CA ASP A 190 3.00 -2.50 -2.90
C ASP A 190 3.85 -3.50 -2.10
N CYS A 191 3.50 -4.79 -2.15
CA CYS A 191 4.33 -5.86 -1.60
C CYS A 191 5.70 -5.91 -2.29
N TRP A 192 5.73 -5.89 -3.64
CA TRP A 192 6.97 -5.77 -4.42
C TRP A 192 7.75 -4.50 -4.07
N GLN A 193 7.09 -3.34 -4.02
CA GLN A 193 7.71 -2.06 -3.67
C GLN A 193 8.41 -2.11 -2.29
N LYS A 194 7.85 -2.84 -1.32
CA LYS A 194 8.36 -2.92 0.05
C LYS A 194 9.36 -4.04 0.29
N SER A 195 9.50 -5.00 -0.63
CA SER A 195 10.24 -6.24 -0.41
C SER A 195 11.77 -6.07 -0.40
N GLY A 196 12.28 -5.00 -1.01
CA GLY A 196 13.71 -4.79 -1.21
C GLY A 196 14.32 -5.70 -2.28
N ALA A 197 13.51 -6.47 -3.02
CA ALA A 197 13.98 -7.34 -4.09
C ALA A 197 14.61 -6.52 -5.24
N PRO A 198 15.75 -6.94 -5.81
CA PRO A 198 16.37 -6.25 -6.95
C PRO A 198 15.42 -6.05 -8.13
N GLU A 199 14.61 -7.05 -8.44
CA GLU A 199 13.64 -7.12 -9.52
C GLU A 199 12.29 -6.47 -9.22
N ALA A 200 12.11 -5.89 -8.03
CA ALA A 200 10.82 -5.32 -7.61
C ALA A 200 10.22 -4.32 -8.61
N GLY A 201 11.06 -3.46 -9.19
CA GLY A 201 10.62 -2.49 -10.21
C GLY A 201 10.08 -3.17 -11.47
N GLN A 202 10.78 -4.21 -11.95
CA GLN A 202 10.39 -4.98 -13.13
C GLN A 202 9.09 -5.75 -12.88
N ARG A 203 8.99 -6.45 -11.76
CA ARG A 203 7.80 -7.24 -11.39
C ARG A 203 6.57 -6.35 -11.20
N ALA A 204 6.70 -5.25 -10.48
CA ALA A 204 5.61 -4.29 -10.29
C ALA A 204 5.16 -3.68 -11.64
N GLU A 205 6.10 -3.36 -12.53
CA GLU A 205 5.76 -2.85 -13.87
C GLU A 205 5.07 -3.90 -14.75
N SER A 206 5.54 -5.15 -14.73
CA SER A 206 4.88 -6.25 -15.44
C SER A 206 3.45 -6.48 -14.96
N LEU A 207 3.19 -6.38 -13.65
CA LEU A 207 1.84 -6.46 -13.10
C LEU A 207 0.95 -5.30 -13.56
N LEU A 208 1.48 -4.08 -13.64
CA LEU A 208 0.74 -2.93 -14.17
C LEU A 208 0.43 -3.08 -15.65
N GLN A 209 1.39 -3.55 -16.46
CA GLN A 209 1.16 -3.83 -17.87
C GLN A 209 0.11 -4.92 -18.07
N TRP A 210 0.22 -6.02 -17.31
CA TRP A 210 -0.77 -7.09 -17.31
C TRP A 210 -2.16 -6.57 -16.95
N MET A 211 -2.27 -5.72 -15.92
CA MET A 211 -3.52 -5.09 -15.51
C MET A 211 -4.11 -4.19 -16.61
N ILE A 212 -3.29 -3.38 -17.30
CA ILE A 212 -3.73 -2.54 -18.43
C ILE A 212 -4.28 -3.42 -19.55
N VAL A 213 -3.50 -4.40 -20.01
CA VAL A 213 -3.87 -5.29 -21.12
C VAL A 213 -5.17 -6.02 -20.79
N ARG A 214 -5.26 -6.62 -19.59
CA ARG A 214 -6.45 -7.37 -19.19
C ARG A 214 -7.68 -6.49 -19.05
N SER A 215 -7.55 -5.26 -18.54
CA SER A 215 -8.69 -4.34 -18.49
C SER A 215 -9.24 -3.98 -19.87
N GLN A 216 -8.43 -4.08 -20.93
CA GLN A 216 -8.82 -3.77 -22.31
C GLN A 216 -9.35 -5.01 -23.07
N GLU A 217 -8.84 -6.20 -22.78
CA GLU A 217 -9.25 -7.47 -23.41
C GLU A 217 -10.58 -8.00 -22.85
N GLN A 218 -11.04 -7.51 -21.70
CA GLN A 218 -12.23 -8.02 -21.01
C GLN A 218 -13.53 -7.65 -21.74
N SER A 219 -14.24 -8.68 -22.22
CA SER A 219 -15.54 -8.53 -22.89
C SER A 219 -16.63 -7.97 -21.97
N ASN A 220 -16.55 -8.24 -20.66
CA ASN A 220 -17.50 -7.74 -19.68
C ASN A 220 -17.05 -6.35 -19.14
N PRO A 221 -17.80 -5.26 -19.41
CA PRO A 221 -17.42 -3.92 -18.98
C PRO A 221 -17.28 -3.76 -17.46
N HIS A 222 -18.05 -4.55 -16.68
CA HIS A 222 -17.96 -4.52 -15.22
C HIS A 222 -16.64 -5.09 -14.71
N VAL A 223 -16.21 -6.23 -15.27
CA VAL A 223 -14.92 -6.85 -14.94
C VAL A 223 -13.76 -5.96 -15.41
N ALA A 224 -13.86 -5.42 -16.63
CA ALA A 224 -12.90 -4.46 -17.18
C ALA A 224 -12.70 -3.25 -16.23
N ALA A 225 -13.80 -2.70 -15.71
CA ALA A 225 -13.75 -1.58 -14.76
C ALA A 225 -13.10 -1.97 -13.42
N MET A 226 -13.32 -3.18 -12.91
CA MET A 226 -12.70 -3.66 -11.66
C MET A 226 -11.18 -3.79 -11.79
N MET A 227 -10.68 -4.15 -12.97
CA MET A 227 -9.25 -4.33 -13.28
C MET A 227 -8.56 -3.07 -13.84
N ARG A 228 -9.25 -1.92 -13.90
CA ARG A 228 -8.70 -0.69 -14.49
C ARG A 228 -7.71 0.01 -13.55
N PRO A 229 -6.45 0.27 -13.96
CA PRO A 229 -5.45 0.84 -13.07
C PRO A 229 -5.81 2.25 -12.63
N ASN A 230 -5.36 2.63 -11.44
CA ASN A 230 -5.58 3.96 -10.87
C ASN A 230 -4.25 4.62 -10.48
N ALA A 231 -4.31 5.87 -9.99
CA ALA A 231 -3.11 6.61 -9.59
C ALA A 231 -2.25 5.87 -8.55
N HIS A 232 -2.88 5.10 -7.66
CA HIS A 232 -2.14 4.31 -6.68
C HIS A 232 -1.33 3.20 -7.35
N SER A 233 -1.91 2.47 -8.31
CA SER A 233 -1.21 1.43 -9.08
C SER A 233 0.04 1.98 -9.79
N PHE A 234 -0.09 3.12 -10.48
CA PHE A 234 1.07 3.78 -11.12
C PHE A 234 2.12 4.22 -10.10
N SER A 235 1.67 4.87 -9.02
CA SER A 235 2.57 5.36 -7.97
C SER A 235 3.37 4.24 -7.32
N ALA A 236 2.77 3.07 -7.09
CA ALA A 236 3.42 1.90 -6.51
C ALA A 236 4.55 1.38 -7.41
N VAL A 237 4.34 1.36 -8.73
CA VAL A 237 5.38 0.95 -9.70
C VAL A 237 6.54 1.95 -9.76
N ILE A 238 6.26 3.25 -9.84
CA ILE A 238 7.30 4.30 -9.84
C ILE A 238 8.12 4.21 -8.54
N ALA A 239 7.43 4.04 -7.42
CA ALA A 239 8.03 3.89 -6.10
C ALA A 239 8.81 2.57 -5.94
N ALA A 240 8.44 1.49 -6.63
CA ALA A 240 9.20 0.25 -6.68
C ALA A 240 10.51 0.46 -7.42
N TRP A 241 10.47 1.06 -8.62
CA TRP A 241 11.67 1.45 -9.38
C TRP A 241 12.60 2.36 -8.60
N ALA A 242 12.06 3.35 -7.87
CA ALA A 242 12.87 4.28 -7.08
C ALA A 242 13.73 3.58 -6.01
N ARG A 243 13.25 2.45 -5.47
CA ARG A 243 13.91 1.68 -4.42
C ARG A 243 14.86 0.60 -4.92
N THR A 244 14.81 0.22 -6.20
CA THR A 244 15.73 -0.79 -6.73
C THR A 244 17.14 -0.23 -6.92
N ARG A 245 18.11 -1.12 -7.09
CA ARG A 245 19.51 -0.80 -7.45
C ARG A 245 19.84 -1.11 -8.92
N GLN A 246 18.82 -1.31 -9.75
CA GLN A 246 19.01 -1.67 -11.16
C GLN A 246 19.40 -0.46 -12.02
N ALA A 247 20.21 -0.71 -13.04
CA ALA A 247 20.56 0.27 -14.07
C ALA A 247 19.31 0.70 -14.85
N GLY A 248 19.24 1.96 -15.28
CA GLY A 248 18.12 2.49 -16.05
C GLY A 248 16.85 2.70 -15.23
N LYS A 249 16.88 2.53 -13.90
CA LYS A 249 15.67 2.68 -13.05
C LYS A 249 15.01 4.06 -13.19
N ALA A 250 15.80 5.12 -13.41
CA ALA A 250 15.30 6.46 -13.62
C ALA A 250 14.50 6.57 -14.92
N ALA A 251 15.02 5.99 -16.01
CA ALA A 251 14.33 5.96 -17.29
C ALA A 251 13.02 5.14 -17.22
N ARG A 252 13.03 4.01 -16.48
CA ARG A 252 11.84 3.19 -16.26
C ARG A 252 10.78 3.90 -15.43
N ALA A 253 11.15 4.49 -14.30
CA ALA A 253 10.25 5.29 -13.47
C ALA A 253 9.63 6.44 -14.27
N ARG A 254 10.44 7.14 -15.07
CA ARG A 254 9.98 8.21 -15.96
C ARG A 254 9.01 7.73 -17.03
N LYS A 255 9.27 6.57 -17.65
CA LYS A 255 8.38 5.96 -18.65
C LYS A 255 7.00 5.65 -18.06
N VAL A 256 6.94 5.14 -16.83
CA VAL A 256 5.67 4.85 -16.14
C VAL A 256 4.90 6.14 -15.82
N LEU A 257 5.58 7.21 -15.40
CA LEU A 257 4.96 8.53 -15.21
C LEU A 257 4.37 9.07 -16.52
N THR A 258 5.12 9.01 -17.62
CA THR A 258 4.64 9.44 -18.94
C THR A 258 3.44 8.62 -19.40
N LEU A 259 3.46 7.31 -19.20
CA LEU A 259 2.34 6.43 -19.51
C LEU A 259 1.08 6.82 -18.73
N MET A 260 1.22 7.14 -17.44
CA MET A 260 0.12 7.62 -16.61
C MET A 260 -0.51 8.90 -17.18
N SER A 261 0.31 9.89 -17.56
CA SER A 261 -0.17 11.13 -18.18
C SER A 261 -0.90 10.86 -19.50
N GLN A 262 -0.36 9.98 -20.34
CA GLN A 262 -0.97 9.62 -21.63
C GLN A 262 -2.31 8.91 -21.46
N MET A 263 -2.40 7.98 -20.51
CA MET A 263 -3.65 7.27 -20.23
C MET A 263 -4.71 8.23 -19.66
N HIS A 264 -4.32 9.17 -18.80
CA HIS A 264 -5.24 10.19 -18.30
C HIS A 264 -5.74 11.10 -19.43
N ALA A 265 -4.85 11.59 -20.30
CA ALA A 265 -5.22 12.41 -21.45
C ALA A 265 -6.18 11.70 -22.42
N LYS A 266 -6.09 10.38 -22.53
CA LYS A 266 -7.02 9.54 -23.32
C LYS A 266 -8.32 9.18 -22.58
N GLY A 267 -8.52 9.66 -21.35
CA GLY A 267 -9.67 9.28 -20.51
C GLY A 267 -9.65 7.81 -20.06
N GLN A 268 -8.52 7.12 -20.18
CA GLN A 268 -8.33 5.71 -19.81
C GLN A 268 -8.00 5.52 -18.33
N ILE A 269 -7.70 6.57 -17.57
CA ILE A 269 -7.72 6.58 -16.10
C ILE A 269 -8.35 7.88 -15.62
N VAL A 270 -8.92 7.87 -14.41
CA VAL A 270 -9.64 9.02 -13.84
C VAL A 270 -8.68 10.04 -13.23
N SER A 271 -7.60 9.59 -12.60
CA SER A 271 -6.72 10.45 -11.82
C SER A 271 -5.41 10.75 -12.56
N PRO A 272 -5.01 12.02 -12.68
CA PRO A 272 -3.71 12.39 -13.27
C PRO A 272 -2.56 12.08 -12.30
N PRO A 273 -1.30 12.15 -12.77
CA PRO A 273 -0.14 12.07 -11.87
C PRO A 273 -0.19 13.17 -10.80
N ASN A 274 0.18 12.82 -9.57
CA ASN A 274 0.27 13.74 -8.45
C ASN A 274 1.74 14.01 -8.07
N THR A 275 1.98 14.94 -7.15
CA THR A 275 3.33 15.30 -6.68
C THR A 275 4.15 14.08 -6.26
N TYR A 276 3.51 13.10 -5.60
CA TYR A 276 4.18 11.87 -5.15
C TYR A 276 4.77 11.05 -6.31
N CYS A 277 4.10 11.00 -7.47
CA CYS A 277 4.65 10.34 -8.66
C CYS A 277 5.93 11.04 -9.15
N TYR A 278 5.93 12.36 -9.27
CA TYR A 278 7.11 13.14 -9.68
C TYR A 278 8.27 12.99 -8.68
N THR A 279 7.99 13.09 -7.38
CA THR A 279 9.00 12.94 -6.33
C THR A 279 9.64 11.56 -6.34
N ASN A 280 8.89 10.48 -6.62
CA ASN A 280 9.48 9.15 -6.75
C ASN A 280 10.37 9.00 -8.00
N VAL A 281 10.04 9.68 -9.11
CA VAL A 281 10.96 9.75 -10.27
C VAL A 281 12.25 10.46 -9.87
N LEU A 282 12.18 11.60 -9.17
CA LEU A 282 13.38 12.29 -8.67
C LEU A 282 14.20 11.40 -7.72
N ASN A 283 13.53 10.64 -6.85
CA ASN A 283 14.16 9.71 -5.94
C ASN A 283 14.88 8.57 -6.70
N SER A 284 14.31 8.09 -7.80
CA SER A 284 14.95 7.09 -8.67
C SER A 284 16.23 7.63 -9.31
N CYS A 285 16.26 8.91 -9.70
CA CYS A 285 17.47 9.58 -10.19
C CYS A 285 18.49 9.78 -9.08
N ALA A 286 18.06 10.19 -7.89
CA ALA A 286 18.95 10.51 -6.78
C ALA A 286 19.82 9.32 -6.33
N TYR A 287 19.28 8.11 -6.41
CA TYR A 287 19.97 6.90 -5.97
C TYR A 287 20.32 5.96 -7.13
N CYS A 288 20.57 6.48 -8.34
CA CYS A 288 20.99 5.69 -9.50
C CYS A 288 22.37 5.04 -9.30
N ILE A 289 22.71 4.09 -10.17
CA ILE A 289 24.07 3.53 -10.24
C ILE A 289 25.04 4.68 -10.57
N GLN A 290 26.22 4.65 -9.95
CA GLN A 290 27.18 5.76 -9.97
C GLN A 290 28.16 5.68 -11.15
N GLU A 291 27.67 5.25 -12.31
CA GLU A 291 28.40 5.26 -13.58
C GLU A 291 28.13 6.56 -14.34
N ASP A 292 29.11 7.08 -15.06
CA ASP A 292 29.03 8.43 -15.65
C ASP A 292 27.88 8.59 -16.66
N ASP A 293 27.62 7.58 -17.48
CA ASP A 293 26.53 7.62 -18.46
C ASP A 293 25.16 7.56 -17.77
N GLU A 294 25.01 6.72 -16.74
CA GLU A 294 23.79 6.63 -15.94
C GLU A 294 23.55 7.93 -15.14
N LYS A 295 24.61 8.57 -14.62
CA LYS A 295 24.53 9.86 -13.93
C LYS A 295 24.04 10.96 -14.87
N LYS A 296 24.61 11.06 -16.08
CA LYS A 296 24.20 12.06 -17.08
C LYS A 296 22.74 11.85 -17.49
N ALA A 297 22.34 10.61 -17.77
CA ALA A 297 20.96 10.27 -18.10
C ALA A 297 20.00 10.58 -16.95
N SER A 298 20.35 10.19 -15.72
CA SER A 298 19.56 10.45 -14.52
C SER A 298 19.44 11.94 -14.21
N LEU A 299 20.49 12.73 -14.45
CA LEU A 299 20.47 14.19 -14.26
C LEU A 299 19.52 14.86 -15.25
N ALA A 300 19.55 14.47 -16.53
CA ALA A 300 18.64 15.00 -17.53
C ALA A 300 17.17 14.72 -17.15
N ILE A 301 16.88 13.48 -16.73
CA ILE A 301 15.54 13.08 -16.27
C ILE A 301 15.13 13.87 -15.01
N ALA A 302 16.04 14.04 -14.05
CA ALA A 302 15.77 14.76 -12.80
C ALA A 302 15.43 16.23 -13.07
N VAL A 303 16.26 16.92 -13.88
CA VAL A 303 16.05 18.33 -14.23
C VAL A 303 14.74 18.51 -15.01
N GLN A 304 14.46 17.64 -15.98
CA GLN A 304 13.21 17.69 -16.73
C GLN A 304 11.99 17.49 -15.80
N THR A 305 12.01 16.45 -14.98
CA THR A 305 10.91 16.11 -14.07
C THR A 305 10.66 17.21 -13.05
N TYR A 306 11.73 17.81 -12.51
CA TYR A 306 11.64 18.92 -11.57
C TYR A 306 11.06 20.18 -12.21
N LYS A 307 11.51 20.54 -13.43
CA LYS A 307 10.96 21.69 -14.18
C LYS A 307 9.49 21.50 -14.54
N GLU A 308 9.07 20.30 -14.90
CA GLU A 308 7.67 19.99 -15.17
C GLU A 308 6.80 20.13 -13.93
N LEU A 309 7.27 19.67 -12.77
CA LEU A 309 6.55 19.81 -11.51
C LEU A 309 6.50 21.27 -11.03
N LEU A 310 7.58 22.03 -11.19
CA LEU A 310 7.62 23.46 -10.84
C LEU A 310 6.60 24.28 -11.63
N ASN A 311 6.46 23.97 -12.92
CA ASN A 311 5.60 24.70 -13.86
C ASN A 311 4.28 23.97 -14.11
N HIS A 312 3.88 23.07 -13.22
CA HIS A 312 2.67 22.28 -13.41
C HIS A 312 1.44 23.19 -13.31
N ALA A 313 0.53 23.05 -14.28
CA ALA A 313 -0.66 23.91 -14.38
C ALA A 313 -1.68 23.66 -13.24
N ASP A 314 -1.74 22.43 -12.73
CA ASP A 314 -2.60 22.08 -11.59
C ASP A 314 -1.98 22.57 -10.26
N PRO A 315 -2.66 23.45 -9.51
CA PRO A 315 -2.17 23.95 -8.22
C PRO A 315 -2.11 22.88 -7.12
N THR A 316 -2.78 21.74 -7.29
CA THR A 316 -2.71 20.61 -6.36
C THR A 316 -1.46 19.74 -6.58
N VAL A 317 -0.78 19.91 -7.72
CA VAL A 317 0.43 19.19 -8.10
C VAL A 317 1.61 20.15 -8.08
N GLN A 318 2.10 20.44 -6.89
CA GLN A 318 3.22 21.37 -6.67
C GLN A 318 4.34 20.71 -5.88
N PRO A 319 5.60 21.18 -6.01
CA PRO A 319 6.71 20.69 -5.19
C PRO A 319 6.44 20.91 -3.69
N THR A 320 6.74 19.89 -2.89
CA THR A 320 6.77 19.99 -1.42
C THR A 320 8.22 20.01 -0.92
N ASP A 321 8.40 20.24 0.37
CA ASP A 321 9.68 20.10 1.07
C ASP A 321 10.39 18.75 0.81
N VAL A 322 9.61 17.66 0.72
CA VAL A 322 10.10 16.33 0.31
C VAL A 322 10.62 16.34 -1.13
N THR A 323 9.96 17.04 -2.05
CA THR A 323 10.42 17.20 -3.43
C THR A 323 11.76 17.94 -3.49
N PHE A 324 11.86 19.09 -2.81
CA PHE A 324 13.09 19.90 -2.80
C PHE A 324 14.26 19.11 -2.20
N SER A 325 14.06 18.49 -1.03
CA SER A 325 15.10 17.67 -0.40
C SER A 325 15.52 16.46 -1.25
N THR A 326 14.59 15.85 -1.98
CA THR A 326 14.88 14.77 -2.92
C THR A 326 15.71 15.27 -4.11
N PHE A 327 15.34 16.41 -4.70
CA PHE A 327 16.07 16.99 -5.83
C PHE A 327 17.47 17.46 -5.42
N LEU A 328 17.64 18.06 -4.24
CA LEU A 328 18.95 18.38 -3.67
C LEU A 328 19.82 17.14 -3.50
N THR A 329 19.23 16.02 -3.04
CA THR A 329 19.93 14.73 -2.96
C THR A 329 20.37 14.25 -4.35
N ALA A 330 19.52 14.45 -5.37
CA ALA A 330 19.88 14.14 -6.75
C ALA A 330 21.07 14.98 -7.23
N LEU A 331 21.05 16.30 -7.02
CA LEU A 331 22.16 17.18 -7.39
C LEU A 331 23.47 16.76 -6.70
N ARG A 332 23.43 16.42 -5.40
CA ARG A 332 24.60 15.95 -4.66
C ARG A 332 25.25 14.71 -5.29
N ASN A 333 24.43 13.75 -5.70
CA ASN A 333 24.92 12.45 -6.17
C ASN A 333 25.21 12.45 -7.68
N LEU A 334 24.58 13.33 -8.45
CA LEU A 334 24.69 13.37 -9.91
C LEU A 334 25.70 14.40 -10.43
N LEU A 335 26.00 15.45 -9.64
CA LEU A 335 26.96 16.50 -10.02
C LEU A 335 28.24 16.44 -9.18
N PRO A 336 29.41 16.74 -9.79
CA PRO A 336 30.65 16.90 -9.05
C PRO A 336 30.58 18.06 -8.07
N SER A 337 31.53 18.10 -7.13
CA SER A 337 31.62 19.16 -6.13
C SER A 337 32.29 20.41 -6.69
N ASP A 338 31.55 21.13 -7.54
CA ASP A 338 32.00 22.34 -8.23
C ASP A 338 31.00 23.50 -8.11
N ASP A 339 31.38 24.65 -8.67
CA ASP A 339 30.56 25.86 -8.66
C ASP A 339 29.21 25.68 -9.37
N LYS A 340 29.13 24.78 -10.36
CA LYS A 340 27.87 24.48 -11.06
C LYS A 340 26.89 23.80 -10.13
N ARG A 341 27.35 22.84 -9.32
CA ARG A 341 26.50 22.21 -8.30
C ARG A 341 26.06 23.22 -7.25
N THR A 342 26.98 24.06 -6.75
CA THR A 342 26.65 25.10 -5.77
C THR A 342 25.61 26.08 -6.32
N SER A 343 25.77 26.56 -7.54
CA SER A 343 24.81 27.44 -8.21
C SER A 343 23.44 26.77 -8.38
N ALA A 344 23.39 25.52 -8.85
CA ALA A 344 22.13 24.79 -8.99
C ALA A 344 21.40 24.60 -7.65
N VAL A 345 22.15 24.31 -6.57
CA VAL A 345 21.59 24.17 -5.22
C VAL A 345 21.02 25.48 -4.71
N ARG A 346 21.70 26.62 -4.95
CA ARG A 346 21.19 27.94 -4.57
C ARG A 346 19.86 28.25 -5.25
N THR A 347 19.76 28.03 -6.56
CA THR A 347 18.49 28.22 -7.30
C THR A 347 17.35 27.33 -6.78
N VAL A 348 17.65 26.08 -6.43
CA VAL A 348 16.64 25.17 -5.84
C VAL A 348 16.20 25.65 -4.47
N PHE A 349 17.13 26.16 -3.66
CA PHE A 349 16.82 26.69 -2.34
C PHE A 349 15.98 27.98 -2.41
N GLU A 350 16.32 28.91 -3.30
CA GLU A 350 15.54 30.12 -3.56
C GLU A 350 14.09 29.77 -3.94
N ALA A 351 13.91 28.83 -4.87
CA ALA A 351 12.58 28.35 -5.25
C ALA A 351 11.81 27.71 -4.06
N ALA A 352 12.51 27.04 -3.15
CA ALA A 352 11.89 26.49 -1.93
C ALA A 352 11.46 27.59 -0.96
N GLN A 353 12.28 28.63 -0.79
CA GLN A 353 11.97 29.80 0.05
C GLN A 353 10.75 30.57 -0.49
N GLU A 354 10.74 30.87 -1.79
CA GLU A 354 9.63 31.55 -2.47
C GLU A 354 8.31 30.82 -2.30
N ARG A 355 8.35 29.48 -2.25
CA ARG A 355 7.17 28.62 -2.10
C ARG A 355 6.84 28.28 -0.65
N GLY A 356 7.66 28.70 0.31
CA GLY A 356 7.42 28.40 1.73
C GLY A 356 7.56 26.92 2.07
N GLN A 357 8.40 26.18 1.36
CA GLN A 357 8.59 24.73 1.45
C GLN A 357 9.94 24.34 2.08
N VAL A 358 10.54 25.21 2.89
CA VAL A 358 11.81 24.94 3.58
C VAL A 358 11.54 24.31 4.93
N SER A 359 11.50 22.98 4.96
CA SER A 359 11.45 22.22 6.22
C SER A 359 12.85 21.99 6.79
N HIS A 360 12.93 21.52 8.04
CA HIS A 360 14.19 21.07 8.64
C HIS A 360 14.92 20.05 7.76
N VAL A 361 14.19 19.19 7.05
CA VAL A 361 14.77 18.18 6.15
C VAL A 361 15.48 18.83 4.96
N VAL A 362 14.91 19.91 4.40
CA VAL A 362 15.55 20.68 3.31
C VAL A 362 16.85 21.29 3.80
N VAL A 363 16.83 21.96 4.96
CA VAL A 363 18.03 22.63 5.50
C VAL A 363 19.12 21.62 5.88
N GLN A 364 18.76 20.50 6.51
CA GLN A 364 19.68 19.41 6.81
C GLN A 364 20.30 18.84 5.52
N LYS A 365 19.50 18.74 4.44
CA LYS A 365 20.02 18.27 3.16
C LYS A 365 21.05 19.23 2.57
N LEU A 366 20.78 20.54 2.61
CA LEU A 366 21.73 21.57 2.14
C LEU A 366 23.10 21.45 2.80
N GLN A 367 23.14 21.21 4.12
CA GLN A 367 24.39 20.99 4.86
C GLN A 367 25.20 19.81 4.30
N SER A 368 24.53 18.80 3.73
CA SER A 368 25.18 17.63 3.12
C SER A 368 25.55 17.82 1.65
N VAL A 369 25.05 18.84 0.96
CA VAL A 369 25.30 19.08 -0.47
C VAL A 369 26.34 20.17 -0.69
N LEU A 370 26.33 21.20 0.15
CA LEU A 370 27.17 22.38 0.03
C LEU A 370 28.43 22.29 0.90
N PRO A 371 29.55 22.92 0.48
CA PRO A 371 30.65 23.23 1.37
C PRO A 371 30.19 24.06 2.58
N LYS A 372 30.88 23.92 3.71
CA LYS A 372 30.54 24.60 4.97
C LYS A 372 30.37 26.12 4.80
N LYS A 373 31.27 26.75 4.04
CA LYS A 373 31.24 28.19 3.75
C LYS A 373 29.95 28.60 3.03
N ASP A 374 29.60 27.94 1.92
CA ASP A 374 28.38 28.23 1.16
C ASP A 374 27.11 27.99 1.97
N TYR A 375 27.10 26.94 2.78
CA TYR A 375 26.00 26.66 3.69
C TYR A 375 25.84 27.76 4.75
N GLU A 376 26.96 28.24 5.30
CA GLU A 376 27.01 29.34 6.27
C GLU A 376 26.53 30.68 5.73
N GLU A 377 26.72 30.93 4.44
CA GLU A 377 26.20 32.11 3.75
C GLU A 377 24.69 32.04 3.52
N LEU A 378 24.14 30.85 3.23
CA LEU A 378 22.71 30.67 2.92
C LEU A 378 21.82 30.60 4.17
N ILE A 379 22.30 29.94 5.21
CA ILE A 379 21.53 29.71 6.43
C ILE A 379 22.04 30.66 7.51
N PRO A 380 21.22 31.56 8.08
CA PRO A 380 21.66 32.46 9.15
C PRO A 380 22.21 31.71 10.37
N SER A 381 23.12 32.35 11.12
CA SER A 381 23.64 31.80 12.38
C SER A 381 22.52 31.57 13.41
N SER A 382 21.49 32.43 13.42
CA SER A 382 20.31 32.29 14.28
C SER A 382 19.53 30.99 14.06
N CYS A 383 19.66 30.36 12.89
CA CYS A 383 18.97 29.11 12.57
C CYS A 383 19.78 27.86 12.93
N ARG A 384 20.96 28.02 13.57
CA ARG A 384 21.95 26.96 13.73
C ARG A 384 22.57 26.97 15.12
N GLU A 385 22.85 25.79 15.64
CA GLU A 385 23.56 25.63 16.90
C GLU A 385 25.05 25.98 16.71
N GLU A 386 25.61 26.79 17.62
CA GLU A 386 26.97 27.36 17.47
C GLU A 386 28.08 26.30 17.43
N THR A 387 27.92 25.20 18.16
CA THR A 387 28.94 24.16 18.32
C THR A 387 28.87 23.08 17.25
N THR A 388 27.66 22.64 16.90
CA THR A 388 27.45 21.52 15.98
C THR A 388 27.13 21.98 14.55
N GLY A 389 26.70 23.22 14.37
CA GLY A 389 26.13 23.72 13.12
C GLY A 389 24.80 23.06 12.75
N HIS A 390 24.19 22.27 13.65
CA HIS A 390 22.90 21.65 13.42
C HIS A 390 21.79 22.68 13.34
N VAL A 391 20.80 22.41 12.49
CA VAL A 391 19.69 23.32 12.25
C VAL A 391 18.72 23.27 13.42
N LEU A 392 18.41 24.43 13.96
CA LEU A 392 17.35 24.61 14.95
C LEU A 392 16.02 24.75 14.19
N ALA A 393 15.26 23.65 14.07
CA ALA A 393 14.02 23.60 13.28
C ALA A 393 13.01 24.70 13.65
N ASP A 394 12.93 25.02 14.94
CA ASP A 394 12.04 26.06 15.47
C ASP A 394 12.46 27.47 15.00
N GLN A 395 13.76 27.67 14.77
CA GLN A 395 14.35 28.95 14.36
C GLN A 395 14.32 29.17 12.83
N ILE A 396 13.87 28.19 12.04
CA ILE A 396 13.66 28.40 10.60
C ILE A 396 12.59 29.49 10.40
N PRO A 397 12.85 30.54 9.58
CA PRO A 397 11.91 31.63 9.38
C PRO A 397 10.51 31.15 9.00
N ALA A 398 9.48 31.71 9.64
CA ALA A 398 8.09 31.31 9.42
C ALA A 398 7.67 31.43 7.95
N GLU A 399 8.15 32.47 7.26
CA GLU A 399 7.90 32.69 5.83
C GLU A 399 8.45 31.56 4.95
N TRP A 400 9.57 30.96 5.34
CA TRP A 400 10.21 29.87 4.59
C TRP A 400 9.51 28.53 4.79
N LYS A 401 8.79 28.35 5.91
CA LYS A 401 8.07 27.11 6.24
C LYS A 401 6.54 27.22 6.19
N ARG A 402 6.00 28.33 5.67
CA ARG A 402 4.56 28.63 5.69
C ARG A 402 3.65 27.59 5.01
N ASN A 403 4.19 26.77 4.11
CA ASN A 403 3.45 25.73 3.39
C ASN A 403 3.97 24.31 3.70
N VAL A 404 4.83 24.15 4.72
CA VAL A 404 5.28 22.84 5.21
C VAL A 404 4.16 22.25 6.06
N VAL A 405 3.77 21.00 5.76
CA VAL A 405 2.64 20.29 6.40
C VAL A 405 3.11 19.46 7.58
#